data_AF-A0A2V8QJK3-F1
#
_entry.id   AF-A0A2V8QJK3-F1
#
_cell.length_a   1.000
_cell.length_b   1.000
_cell.length_c   1.000
_cell.angle_alpha   90.00
_cell.angle_beta   90.00
_cell.angle_gamma   90.00
#
_symmetry.space_group_name_H-M   'P 1'
#
loop_
_entity.id
_entity.type
_entity.pdbx_description
1 polymer ?
#
loop_
_entity_poly.entity_id
_entity_poly.type
_entity_poly.pdbx_seq_one_letter_code
_entity_poly.pdbx_strand_id
1 'polypeptide(L)'
;SESGQFERTLIVAEEGAYVSYLEGCTAPKFDRNQLHAAVVELVALDDAEIKYSTVQNWYAGDEDGKGGIYNFVTKRGKCAGRN
;
A
#
# COMPACT_ATOMS: atom_id res chain seq x y z
N SER A 1 12.26 11.77 18.30
CA SER A 1 11.65 10.46 17.99
C SER A 1 11.23 10.49 16.53
N GLU A 2 12.02 9.95 15.63
CA GLU A 2 11.62 9.86 14.21
C GLU A 2 10.76 8.61 14.06
N SER A 3 9.45 8.80 13.98
CA SER A 3 8.47 7.73 13.82
C SER A 3 8.45 7.28 12.35
N GLY A 4 8.58 5.98 12.10
CA GLY A 4 8.24 5.42 10.79
C GLY A 4 6.76 5.62 10.47
N GLN A 5 6.42 5.63 9.18
CA GLN A 5 5.02 5.59 8.74
C GLN A 5 4.54 4.15 8.74
N PHE A 6 3.51 3.87 9.56
CA PHE A 6 2.89 2.56 9.66
C PHE A 6 1.42 2.67 9.30
N GLU A 7 0.98 1.91 8.31
CA GLU A 7 -0.41 1.92 7.86
C GLU A 7 -0.93 0.49 7.59
N ARG A 8 -2.25 0.32 7.75
CA ARG A 8 -2.95 -0.91 7.41
C ARG A 8 -4.25 -0.61 6.69
N THR A 9 -4.41 -1.21 5.52
CA THR A 9 -5.63 -1.16 4.71
C THR A 9 -6.25 -2.55 4.67
N LEU A 10 -7.51 -2.67 5.10
CA LEU A 10 -8.32 -3.87 4.95
C LEU A 10 -9.53 -3.54 4.08
N ILE A 11 -9.67 -4.23 2.95
CA ILE A 11 -10.83 -4.13 2.06
C ILE A 11 -11.50 -5.50 2.01
N VAL A 12 -12.79 -5.54 2.34
CA VAL A 12 -13.63 -6.72 2.20
C VAL A 12 -14.74 -6.38 1.21
N ALA A 13 -14.83 -7.13 0.12
CA ALA A 13 -15.90 -7.05 -0.86
C ALA A 13 -16.86 -8.24 -0.65
N GLU A 14 -18.09 -7.92 -0.23
CA GLU A 14 -19.18 -8.87 -0.05
C GLU A 14 -19.63 -9.48 -1.39
N GLU A 15 -20.51 -10.48 -1.32
CA GLU A 15 -21.02 -11.20 -2.50
C GLU A 15 -21.55 -10.25 -3.59
N GLY A 16 -21.08 -10.46 -4.83
CA GLY A 16 -21.45 -9.67 -6.01
C GLY A 16 -20.96 -8.21 -6.00
N ALA A 17 -20.15 -7.81 -5.02
CA ALA A 17 -19.70 -6.42 -4.89
C ALA A 17 -18.56 -6.09 -5.87
N TYR A 18 -18.56 -4.85 -6.35
CA TYR A 18 -17.45 -4.28 -7.10
C TYR A 18 -16.82 -3.13 -6.32
N VAL A 19 -15.51 -3.21 -6.08
CA VAL A 19 -14.73 -2.15 -5.42
C VAL A 19 -13.56 -1.73 -6.30
N SER A 20 -13.48 -0.44 -6.63
CA SER A 20 -12.30 0.16 -7.23
C SER A 20 -11.66 1.13 -6.25
N TYR A 21 -10.48 0.79 -5.75
CA TYR A 21 -9.73 1.58 -4.77
C TYR A 21 -8.36 2.00 -5.31
N LEU A 22 -8.03 3.28 -5.14
CA LEU A 22 -6.76 3.86 -5.55
C LEU A 22 -6.04 4.47 -4.35
N GLU A 23 -4.84 3.94 -4.07
CA GLU A 23 -3.93 4.46 -3.05
C GLU A 23 -2.85 5.32 -3.73
N GLY A 24 -2.77 6.59 -3.34
CA GLY A 24 -1.77 7.52 -3.82
C GLY A 24 -0.91 8.05 -2.68
N CYS A 25 0.41 8.01 -2.81
CA CYS A 25 1.32 8.67 -1.88
C CYS A 25 2.46 9.39 -2.60
N THR A 26 2.84 10.56 -2.09
CA THR A 26 4.00 11.33 -2.56
C THR A 26 4.87 11.68 -1.36
N ALA A 27 6.17 11.40 -1.41
CA ALA A 27 7.09 11.82 -0.36
C ALA A 27 7.65 13.23 -0.59
N PRO A 28 7.78 14.04 0.47
CA PRO A 28 8.74 15.13 0.52
C PRO A 28 10.18 14.59 0.46
N LYS A 29 11.12 15.40 -0.06
CA LYS A 29 12.55 15.12 0.05
C LYS A 29 13.00 15.37 1.49
N PHE A 30 13.53 14.34 2.14
CA PHE A 30 14.16 14.41 3.45
C PHE A 30 15.62 14.00 3.35
N ASP A 31 16.48 14.63 4.16
CA ASP A 31 17.92 14.33 4.21
C ASP A 31 18.26 13.05 4.97
N ARG A 32 17.27 12.46 5.67
CA ARG A 32 17.39 11.20 6.42
C ARG A 32 16.46 10.15 5.85
N ASN A 33 16.93 8.91 5.87
CA ASN A 33 16.18 7.77 5.36
C ASN A 33 14.91 7.57 6.20
N GLN A 34 13.76 7.46 5.54
CA GLN A 34 12.47 7.24 6.18
C GLN A 34 12.05 5.78 6.01
N LEU A 35 11.36 5.23 7.00
CA LEU A 35 10.72 3.91 6.90
C LEU A 35 9.23 4.08 6.64
N HIS A 36 8.75 3.48 5.56
CA HIS A 36 7.34 3.24 5.29
C HIS A 36 7.08 1.75 5.34
N ALA A 37 6.25 1.32 6.28
CA ALA A 37 5.84 -0.06 6.45
C ALA A 37 4.32 -0.16 6.41
N ALA A 38 3.79 -0.84 5.40
CA ALA A 38 2.35 -0.95 5.18
C ALA A 38 1.89 -2.40 5.07
N VAL A 39 0.65 -2.64 5.46
CA VAL A 39 -0.05 -3.92 5.26
C VAL A 39 -1.34 -3.67 4.48
N VAL A 40 -1.54 -4.42 3.39
CA VAL A 40 -2.78 -4.38 2.62
C VAL A 40 -3.37 -5.79 2.57
N GLU A 41 -4.60 -5.90 3.03
CA GLU A 41 -5.38 -7.14 3.04
C GLU A 41 -6.66 -6.92 2.23
N LEU A 42 -6.82 -7.70 1.17
CA LEU A 42 -8.01 -7.66 0.29
C LEU A 42 -8.72 -9.02 0.40
N VAL A 43 -10.02 -9.02 0.67
CA VAL A 43 -10.86 -10.23 0.71
C VAL A 43 -12.05 -10.04 -0.22
N ALA A 44 -12.13 -10.85 -1.28
CA ALA A 44 -13.28 -10.89 -2.19
C ALA A 44 -14.09 -12.17 -1.93
N LEU A 45 -15.39 -12.01 -1.66
CA LEU A 45 -16.35 -13.11 -1.48
C LEU A 45 -16.96 -13.54 -2.83
N ASP A 46 -18.02 -14.36 -2.82
CA ASP A 46 -18.61 -14.98 -4.03
C ASP A 46 -18.97 -13.92 -5.08
N ASP A 47 -18.56 -14.12 -6.34
CA ASP A 47 -18.80 -13.23 -7.48
C ASP A 47 -18.34 -11.76 -7.27
N ALA A 48 -17.45 -11.49 -6.31
CA ALA A 48 -16.98 -10.15 -5.99
C ALA A 48 -15.69 -9.78 -6.73
N GLU A 49 -15.55 -8.50 -7.09
CA GLU A 49 -14.37 -7.96 -7.76
C GLU A 49 -13.76 -6.80 -6.97
N ILE A 50 -12.45 -6.89 -6.72
CA ILE A 50 -11.66 -5.79 -6.16
C ILE A 50 -10.60 -5.39 -7.17
N LYS A 51 -10.72 -4.16 -7.68
CA LYS A 51 -9.66 -3.46 -8.41
C LYS A 51 -8.89 -2.56 -7.45
N TYR A 52 -7.73 -3.02 -7.01
CA TYR A 52 -6.83 -2.25 -6.15
C TYR A 52 -5.65 -1.72 -6.97
N SER A 53 -5.42 -0.39 -6.94
CA SER A 53 -4.34 0.28 -7.67
C SER A 53 -3.51 1.15 -6.74
N THR A 54 -2.19 1.19 -6.96
CA THR A 54 -1.28 2.03 -6.16
C THR A 54 -0.40 2.87 -7.06
N VAL A 55 -0.30 4.16 -6.75
CA VAL A 55 0.68 5.07 -7.38
C VAL A 55 1.49 5.71 -6.26
N GLN A 56 2.77 5.35 -6.17
CA GLN A 56 3.65 5.85 -5.13
C GLN A 56 4.89 6.51 -5.77
N ASN A 57 5.05 7.81 -5.53
CA ASN A 57 6.21 8.57 -6.01
C ASN A 57 7.11 8.92 -4.81
N TRP A 58 8.26 8.28 -4.75
CA TRP A 58 9.17 8.37 -3.63
C TRP A 58 10.48 9.03 -4.04
N TYR A 59 11.01 9.91 -3.19
CA TYR A 59 12.40 10.33 -3.31
C TYR A 59 13.31 9.14 -2.99
N ALA A 60 14.28 8.83 -3.87
CA ALA A 60 15.14 7.65 -3.73
C ALA A 60 16.38 7.88 -2.84
N GLY A 61 16.63 9.12 -2.44
CA GLY A 61 17.90 9.54 -1.82
C GLY A 61 18.80 10.27 -2.83
N ASP A 62 19.96 10.74 -2.36
CA ASP A 62 21.01 11.30 -3.20
C ASP A 62 22.08 10.26 -3.57
N GLU A 63 23.07 10.69 -4.35
CA GLU A 63 24.17 9.83 -4.85
C GLU A 63 25.06 9.27 -3.74
N ASP A 64 25.09 9.94 -2.58
CA ASP A 64 25.83 9.51 -1.38
C ASP A 64 24.99 8.58 -0.47
N GLY A 65 23.76 8.26 -0.89
CA GLY A 65 22.84 7.39 -0.15
C GLY A 65 22.15 8.07 1.03
N LYS A 66 22.14 9.40 1.11
CA LYS A 66 21.40 10.16 2.12
C LYS A 66 19.96 10.39 1.69
N GLY A 67 19.07 10.23 2.66
CA GLY A 67 17.66 10.42 2.43
C GLY A 67 17.01 9.25 1.73
N GLY A 68 15.83 9.49 1.20
CA GLY A 68 15.05 8.47 0.52
C GLY A 68 14.24 7.58 1.47
N ILE A 69 13.65 6.54 0.91
CA ILE A 69 12.65 5.72 1.62
C ILE A 69 12.95 4.22 1.54
N TYR A 70 12.78 3.55 2.68
CA TYR A 70 12.61 2.10 2.73
C TYR A 70 11.12 1.79 2.69
N ASN A 71 10.66 1.23 1.58
CA ASN A 71 9.25 0.89 1.36
C ASN A 71 9.01 -0.61 1.58
N PHE A 72 8.76 -1.00 2.83
CA PHE A 72 8.59 -2.40 3.24
C PHE A 72 7.12 -2.74 3.42
N VAL A 73 6.49 -3.16 2.33
CA VAL A 73 5.04 -3.34 2.27
C VAL A 73 4.67 -4.79 2.02
N THR A 74 3.70 -5.29 2.79
CA THR A 74 3.08 -6.59 2.55
C THR A 74 1.67 -6.37 2.00
N LYS A 75 1.44 -6.66 0.72
CA LYS A 75 0.10 -6.63 0.10
C LYS A 75 -0.34 -8.05 -0.24
N ARG A 76 -1.53 -8.45 0.19
CA ARG A 76 -2.09 -9.78 -0.07
C ARG A 76 -3.58 -9.70 -0.38
N GLY A 77 -3.99 -10.38 -1.44
CA GLY A 77 -5.39 -10.63 -1.77
C GLY A 77 -5.79 -12.07 -1.51
N LYS A 78 -7.02 -12.27 -1.02
CA LYS A 78 -7.68 -13.56 -0.88
C LYS A 78 -8.98 -13.53 -1.68
N CYS A 79 -9.01 -14.23 -2.80
CA CYS A 79 -10.26 -14.59 -3.48
C CYS A 79 -10.87 -15.74 -2.68
N ALA A 80 -11.72 -15.40 -1.72
CA ALA A 80 -12.30 -16.35 -0.78
C ALA A 80 -13.58 -17.00 -1.31
N GLY A 81 -14.23 -16.35 -2.28
CA GLY A 81 -15.46 -16.85 -2.91
C GLY A 81 -15.27 -17.64 -4.19
N ARG A 82 -16.39 -18.16 -4.70
CA ARG A 82 -16.55 -18.74 -6.04
C ARG A 82 -16.60 -17.62 -7.08
N ASN A 83 -15.85 -17.75 -8.16
CA ASN A 83 -15.73 -16.76 -9.26
C ASN A 83 -16.00 -17.43 -10.61
#